data_AF-A0A2U8VRB0-F1
#
_entry.id   AF-A0A2U8VRB0-F1
#
_cell.length_a   1.000
_cell.length_b   1.000
_cell.length_c   1.000
_cell.angle_alpha   90.00
_cell.angle_beta   90.00
_cell.angle_gamma   90.00
#
_symmetry.space_group_name_H-M   'P 1'
#
loop_
_entity.id
_entity.type
_entity.pdbx_description
1 polymer ?
#
loop_
_entity_poly.entity_id
_entity_poly.type
_entity_poly.pdbx_seq_one_letter_code
_entity_poly.pdbx_strand_id
1 'polypeptide(L)'
;MAETETITHDTVMAGRLRDAGHANYGKLGGATIWQHTTIPRLSAVDRPLDRVEAKKVGASRVRVWSVDGAACASLDEAVERLNVPPIITAEEAEVLARTPDEWIQLLPFREQVGAELGRQVGITILMLRQKGIVENELRPAEPRWEPWIRRKPGAVFTTEEAARG
;
A
#
# COMPACT_ATOMS: atom_id res chain seq x y z
N MET A 1 25.02 3.60 -3.20
CA MET A 1 23.73 3.09 -3.72
C MET A 1 23.46 1.83 -2.94
N ALA A 2 22.38 1.74 -2.16
CA ALA A 2 22.03 0.48 -1.53
C ALA A 2 21.66 -0.49 -2.65
N GLU A 3 22.28 -1.66 -2.69
CA GLU A 3 21.86 -2.74 -3.58
C GLU A 3 20.43 -3.11 -3.18
N THR A 4 19.46 -2.79 -4.04
CA THR A 4 18.11 -3.28 -3.85
C THR A 4 18.14 -4.77 -4.13
N GLU A 5 18.17 -5.58 -3.06
CA GLU A 5 18.09 -7.02 -3.16
C GLU A 5 16.88 -7.41 -4.02
N THR A 6 17.12 -8.19 -5.08
CA THR A 6 16.05 -8.65 -5.97
C THR A 6 15.04 -9.47 -5.17
N ILE A 7 13.78 -9.03 -5.18
CA ILE A 7 12.70 -9.73 -4.49
C ILE A 7 12.37 -10.99 -5.30
N THR A 8 12.44 -12.16 -4.67
CA THR A 8 12.06 -13.44 -5.27
C THR A 8 10.79 -14.01 -4.62
N HIS A 9 10.27 -15.08 -5.19
CA HIS A 9 9.19 -15.84 -4.56
C HIS A 9 9.58 -16.30 -3.15
N ASP A 10 10.81 -16.78 -2.95
CA ASP A 10 11.30 -17.20 -1.64
C ASP A 10 11.39 -16.02 -0.66
N THR A 11 11.78 -14.83 -1.14
CA THR A 11 11.78 -13.60 -0.33
C THR A 11 10.36 -13.28 0.18
N VAL A 12 9.35 -13.42 -0.68
CA VAL A 12 7.94 -13.22 -0.28
C VAL A 12 7.50 -14.29 0.70
N MET A 13 7.78 -15.56 0.42
CA MET A 13 7.31 -16.68 1.26
C MET A 13 8.01 -16.76 2.62
N ALA A 14 9.23 -16.21 2.76
CA ALA A 14 9.93 -16.09 4.03
C ALA A 14 9.27 -15.07 4.97
N GLY A 15 8.49 -14.13 4.43
CA GLY A 15 7.74 -13.15 5.20
C GLY A 15 6.42 -13.70 5.75
N ARG A 16 5.60 -12.81 6.32
CA ARG A 16 4.27 -13.14 6.81
C ARG A 16 3.25 -12.13 6.33
N LEU A 17 2.01 -12.55 6.26
CA LEU A 17 0.87 -11.66 6.12
C LEU A 17 0.31 -11.34 7.49
N ARG A 18 0.04 -10.06 7.75
CA ARG A 18 -0.70 -9.59 8.92
C ARG A 18 -2.05 -9.02 8.51
N ASP A 19 -3.03 -9.12 9.38
CA ASP A 19 -4.32 -8.45 9.21
C ASP A 19 -4.07 -6.93 9.09
N ALA A 20 -4.66 -6.35 8.05
CA ALA A 20 -4.58 -4.94 7.73
C ALA A 20 -5.94 -4.28 7.61
N GLY A 21 -7.03 -5.02 7.82
CA GLY A 21 -8.38 -4.51 7.80
C GLY A 21 -9.37 -5.42 7.09
N HIS A 22 -10.61 -4.95 7.03
CA HIS A 22 -11.72 -5.67 6.44
C HIS A 22 -12.46 -4.74 5.49
N ALA A 23 -12.67 -5.19 4.25
CA ALA A 23 -13.55 -4.52 3.31
C ALA A 23 -14.96 -5.09 3.46
N ASN A 24 -15.96 -4.22 3.61
CA ASN A 24 -17.36 -4.61 3.63
C ASN A 24 -18.00 -4.25 2.29
N TYR A 25 -18.40 -5.25 1.50
CA TYR A 25 -19.09 -5.07 0.22
C TYR A 25 -20.62 -5.21 0.36
N GLY A 26 -21.15 -5.07 1.59
CA GLY A 26 -22.57 -5.20 1.87
C GLY A 26 -23.09 -6.61 1.58
N LYS A 27 -24.07 -6.72 0.68
CA LYS A 27 -24.69 -8.00 0.31
C LYS A 27 -23.74 -8.99 -0.38
N LEU A 28 -22.61 -8.50 -0.90
CA LEU A 28 -21.58 -9.32 -1.55
C LEU A 28 -20.58 -9.93 -0.54
N GLY A 29 -20.79 -9.69 0.76
CA GLY A 29 -19.95 -10.21 1.84
C GLY A 29 -18.81 -9.28 2.22
N GLY A 30 -17.90 -9.79 3.06
CA GLY A 30 -16.71 -9.07 3.49
C GLY A 30 -15.44 -9.74 2.98
N ALA A 31 -14.40 -8.95 2.68
CA ALA A 31 -13.07 -9.46 2.40
C ALA A 31 -12.09 -9.07 3.50
N THR A 32 -11.10 -9.92 3.71
CA THR A 32 -10.00 -9.65 4.64
C THR A 32 -8.82 -9.11 3.85
N ILE A 33 -8.28 -7.98 4.31
CA ILE A 33 -7.13 -7.31 3.71
C ILE A 33 -5.90 -7.71 4.52
N TRP A 34 -4.87 -8.16 3.80
CA TRP A 34 -3.61 -8.60 4.34
C TRP A 34 -2.49 -7.68 3.87
N GLN A 35 -1.57 -7.37 4.76
CA GLN A 35 -0.34 -6.64 4.45
C GLN A 35 0.86 -7.54 4.70
N HIS A 36 1.80 -7.58 3.76
CA HIS A 36 3.07 -8.27 3.97
C HIS A 36 3.93 -7.55 5.01
N THR A 37 4.49 -8.28 5.98
CA THR A 37 5.16 -7.70 7.14
C THR A 37 6.52 -7.08 6.82
N THR A 38 7.21 -7.59 5.79
CA THR A 38 8.55 -7.13 5.39
C THR A 38 8.59 -6.42 4.05
N ILE A 39 7.52 -6.51 3.25
CA ILE A 39 7.43 -5.91 1.91
C ILE A 39 6.17 -5.03 1.88
N PRO A 40 6.25 -3.76 2.31
CA PRO A 40 5.06 -2.90 2.43
C PRO A 40 4.29 -2.71 1.13
N ARG A 41 4.96 -2.85 -0.02
CA ARG A 41 4.36 -2.77 -1.36
C ARG A 41 3.44 -3.93 -1.68
N LEU A 42 3.60 -5.08 -1.02
CA LEU A 42 2.82 -6.28 -1.25
C LEU A 42 1.66 -6.40 -0.25
N SER A 43 0.45 -6.46 -0.78
CA SER A 43 -0.76 -6.74 -0.03
C SER A 43 -1.57 -7.85 -0.71
N ALA A 44 -2.55 -8.39 0.01
CA ALA A 44 -3.47 -9.35 -0.55
C ALA A 44 -4.88 -9.14 -0.02
N VAL A 45 -5.88 -9.56 -0.76
CA VAL A 45 -7.28 -9.54 -0.35
C VAL A 45 -7.84 -10.94 -0.50
N ASP A 46 -8.34 -11.51 0.60
CA ASP A 46 -9.05 -12.79 0.59
C ASP A 46 -10.54 -12.53 0.36
N ARG A 47 -10.93 -12.55 -0.90
CA ARG A 47 -12.31 -12.32 -1.36
C ARG A 47 -13.14 -13.60 -1.21
N PRO A 48 -14.32 -13.56 -0.57
CA PRO A 48 -15.24 -14.69 -0.57
C PRO A 48 -15.78 -14.93 -1.99
N LEU A 49 -15.94 -16.21 -2.32
CA LEU A 49 -16.60 -16.63 -3.55
C LEU A 49 -18.08 -16.90 -3.28
N ASP A 50 -18.94 -16.59 -4.26
CA ASP A 50 -20.31 -17.07 -4.20
C ASP A 50 -20.37 -18.60 -4.38
N ARG A 51 -21.54 -19.21 -4.16
CA ARG A 51 -21.69 -20.67 -4.22
C ARG A 51 -21.33 -21.26 -5.59
N VAL A 52 -21.58 -20.54 -6.67
CA VAL A 52 -21.33 -21.00 -8.05
C VAL A 52 -19.84 -20.92 -8.35
N GLU A 53 -19.20 -19.79 -8.02
CA GLU A 53 -17.75 -19.59 -8.13
C GLU A 53 -16.99 -20.60 -7.25
N ALA A 54 -17.41 -20.76 -5.99
CA ALA A 54 -16.75 -21.65 -5.04
C ALA A 54 -16.77 -23.11 -5.49
N LYS A 55 -17.88 -23.56 -6.11
CA LYS A 55 -17.98 -24.91 -6.68
C LYS A 55 -17.04 -25.10 -7.88
N LYS A 56 -16.84 -24.06 -8.71
CA LYS A 56 -15.94 -24.11 -9.87
C LYS A 56 -14.46 -24.15 -9.45
N VAL A 57 -14.10 -23.34 -8.45
CA VAL A 57 -12.71 -23.18 -8.00
C VAL A 57 -12.31 -24.22 -6.95
N GLY A 58 -13.29 -24.82 -6.25
CA GLY A 58 -13.04 -25.78 -5.17
C GLY A 58 -12.61 -25.12 -3.85
N ALA A 59 -12.78 -23.81 -3.72
CA ALA A 59 -12.43 -23.03 -2.53
C ALA A 59 -13.54 -22.04 -2.19
N SER A 60 -13.71 -21.71 -0.90
CA SER A 60 -14.70 -20.71 -0.47
C SER A 60 -14.22 -19.26 -0.61
N ARG A 61 -12.91 -19.07 -0.83
CA ARG A 61 -12.26 -17.76 -0.97
C ARG A 61 -11.16 -17.84 -2.01
N VAL A 62 -10.84 -16.69 -2.60
CA VAL A 62 -9.68 -16.52 -3.48
C VAL A 62 -8.80 -15.40 -2.94
N ARG A 63 -7.49 -15.60 -3.04
CA ARG A 63 -6.51 -14.57 -2.72
C ARG A 63 -6.20 -13.76 -3.98
N VAL A 64 -6.40 -12.46 -3.90
CA VAL A 64 -5.98 -11.50 -4.92
C VAL A 64 -4.76 -10.75 -4.39
N TRP A 65 -3.62 -10.91 -5.06
CA TRP A 65 -2.41 -10.17 -4.72
C TRP A 65 -2.48 -8.76 -5.28
N SER A 66 -1.83 -7.81 -4.62
CA SER A 66 -1.77 -6.42 -5.05
C SER A 66 -0.40 -5.81 -4.74
N VAL A 67 0.15 -5.09 -5.71
CA VAL A 67 1.39 -4.32 -5.59
C VAL A 67 1.06 -2.85 -5.83
N ASP A 68 1.50 -1.98 -4.91
CA ASP A 68 1.27 -0.53 -5.00
C ASP A 68 -0.21 -0.12 -5.09
N GLY A 69 -1.10 -0.95 -4.57
CA GLY A 69 -2.55 -0.76 -4.62
C GLY A 69 -3.23 -1.34 -5.87
N ALA A 70 -2.46 -1.84 -6.85
CA ALA A 70 -2.99 -2.46 -8.06
C ALA A 70 -3.01 -3.99 -7.98
N ALA A 71 -4.15 -4.59 -8.32
CA ALA A 71 -4.31 -6.04 -8.36
C ALA A 71 -3.34 -6.69 -9.37
N CYS A 72 -2.84 -7.87 -8.99
CA CYS A 72 -2.01 -8.76 -9.79
C CYS A 72 -2.80 -10.06 -10.04
N ALA A 73 -2.64 -10.65 -11.21
CA ALA A 73 -3.27 -11.90 -11.60
C ALA A 73 -2.70 -13.12 -10.86
N SER A 74 -1.43 -13.06 -10.45
CA SER A 74 -0.74 -14.12 -9.71
C SER A 74 0.27 -13.55 -8.71
N LEU A 75 0.85 -14.43 -7.88
CA LEU A 75 1.98 -14.06 -7.04
C LEU A 75 3.24 -13.81 -7.87
N ASP A 76 3.45 -14.55 -8.97
CA ASP A 76 4.61 -14.36 -9.84
C ASP A 76 4.61 -12.96 -10.48
N GLU A 77 3.45 -12.50 -10.99
CA GLU A 77 3.31 -11.13 -11.50
C GLU A 77 3.57 -10.10 -10.39
N ALA A 78 3.13 -10.38 -9.16
CA ALA A 78 3.41 -9.49 -8.04
C ALA A 78 4.92 -9.41 -7.76
N VAL A 79 5.66 -10.54 -7.81
CA VAL A 79 7.12 -10.56 -7.66
C VAL A 79 7.80 -9.76 -8.76
N GLU A 80 7.39 -9.90 -10.01
CA GLU A 80 7.92 -9.10 -11.13
C GLU A 80 7.71 -7.60 -10.89
N ARG A 81 6.50 -7.18 -10.51
CA ARG A 81 6.18 -5.77 -10.23
C ARG A 81 6.93 -5.20 -9.03
N LEU A 82 7.18 -6.01 -8.00
CA LEU A 82 7.92 -5.57 -6.81
C LEU A 82 9.37 -5.20 -7.12
N ASN A 83 9.95 -5.77 -8.18
CA ASN A 83 11.30 -5.45 -8.64
C ASN A 83 11.37 -4.20 -9.52
N VAL A 84 10.23 -3.61 -9.86
CA VAL A 84 10.14 -2.31 -10.54
C VAL A 84 9.86 -1.23 -9.49
N PRO A 85 10.53 -0.07 -9.51
CA PRO A 85 10.18 1.04 -8.63
C PRO A 85 8.71 1.45 -8.79
N PRO A 86 8.01 1.82 -7.70
CA PRO A 86 6.61 2.27 -7.79
C PRO A 86 6.54 3.57 -8.60
N ILE A 87 5.52 3.66 -9.47
CA ILE A 87 5.23 4.89 -10.21
C ILE A 87 4.33 5.77 -9.36
N ILE A 88 4.70 7.05 -9.17
CA ILE A 88 3.83 8.04 -8.52
C ILE A 88 3.10 8.89 -9.54
N THR A 89 1.82 9.13 -9.29
CA THR A 89 0.98 10.03 -10.07
C THR A 89 1.30 11.49 -9.78
N ALA A 90 0.87 12.40 -10.64
CA ALA A 90 0.97 13.84 -10.37
C ALA A 90 0.33 14.23 -9.03
N GLU A 91 -0.84 13.66 -8.73
CA GLU A 91 -1.54 13.91 -7.46
C GLU A 91 -0.76 13.43 -6.24
N GLU A 92 -0.11 12.28 -6.35
CA GLU A 92 0.74 11.73 -5.30
C GLU A 92 2.02 12.57 -5.12
N ALA A 93 2.60 13.05 -6.22
CA ALA A 93 3.75 13.93 -6.19
C ALA A 93 3.46 15.26 -5.46
N GLU A 94 2.28 15.84 -5.64
CA GLU A 94 1.85 17.07 -4.93
C GLU A 94 1.78 16.88 -3.41
N VAL A 95 1.23 15.76 -2.96
CA VAL A 95 1.13 15.42 -1.53
C VAL A 95 2.52 15.07 -0.98
N LEU A 96 3.31 14.32 -1.74
CA LEU A 96 4.67 13.94 -1.36
C LEU A 96 5.58 15.17 -1.19
N ALA A 97 5.45 16.17 -2.06
CA ALA A 97 6.19 17.43 -2.00
C ALA A 97 5.98 18.19 -0.67
N ARG A 98 4.80 18.04 -0.06
CA ARG A 98 4.45 18.64 1.24
C ARG A 98 4.73 17.73 2.44
N THR A 99 4.93 16.43 2.20
CA THR A 99 5.21 15.48 3.28
C THR A 99 6.62 15.75 3.84
N PRO A 100 6.78 15.96 5.16
CA PRO A 100 8.08 16.25 5.76
C PRO A 100 8.96 15.00 5.88
N ASP A 101 10.26 15.21 5.99
CA ASP A 101 11.23 14.14 6.30
C ASP A 101 11.19 13.74 7.78
N GLU A 102 10.80 14.67 8.66
CA GLU A 102 10.59 14.42 10.09
C GLU A 102 9.15 13.98 10.38
N TRP A 103 8.97 13.27 11.50
CA TRP A 103 7.65 12.83 11.94
C TRP A 103 6.79 14.00 12.42
N ILE A 104 5.60 14.15 11.83
CA ILE A 104 4.55 15.06 12.30
C ILE A 104 3.22 14.31 12.49
N GLN A 105 2.27 14.91 13.21
CA GLN A 105 0.93 14.34 13.38
C GLN A 105 0.20 14.29 12.03
N LEU A 106 -0.38 13.12 11.71
CA LEU A 106 -1.03 12.88 10.41
C LEU A 106 -2.32 13.69 10.23
N LEU A 107 -3.17 13.78 11.25
CA LEU A 107 -4.49 14.40 11.10
C LEU A 107 -4.38 15.91 10.79
N PRO A 108 -3.62 16.72 11.55
CA PRO A 108 -3.43 18.13 11.21
C PRO A 108 -2.76 18.31 9.84
N PHE A 109 -1.75 17.49 9.52
CA PHE A 109 -1.10 17.51 8.21
C PHE A 109 -2.09 17.28 7.07
N ARG A 110 -2.93 16.23 7.19
CA ARG A 110 -3.93 15.87 6.18
C ARG A 110 -4.94 16.99 5.97
N GLU A 111 -5.40 17.63 7.04
CA GLU A 111 -6.35 18.73 6.98
C GLU A 111 -5.72 19.96 6.31
N GLN A 112 -4.51 20.32 6.71
CA GLN A 112 -3.77 21.44 6.12
C GLN A 112 -3.52 21.23 4.63
N VAL A 113 -2.90 20.12 4.24
CA VAL A 113 -2.58 19.84 2.83
C VAL A 113 -3.86 19.71 2.00
N GLY A 114 -4.92 19.12 2.56
CA GLY A 114 -6.21 19.04 1.89
C GLY A 114 -6.83 20.41 1.63
N ALA A 115 -6.70 21.36 2.56
CA ALA A 115 -7.13 22.74 2.38
C ALA A 115 -6.29 23.48 1.33
N GLU A 116 -4.96 23.33 1.36
CA GLU A 116 -4.04 23.93 0.39
C GLU A 116 -4.30 23.45 -1.05
N LEU A 117 -4.57 22.16 -1.23
CA LEU A 117 -4.83 21.56 -2.54
C LEU A 117 -6.31 21.61 -2.94
N GLY A 118 -7.20 22.09 -2.06
CA GLY A 118 -8.64 22.16 -2.32
C GLY A 118 -9.33 20.80 -2.50
N ARG A 119 -8.77 19.71 -1.96
CA ARG A 119 -9.29 18.34 -2.12
C ARG A 119 -8.93 17.42 -0.96
N GLN A 120 -9.68 16.32 -0.79
CA GLN A 120 -9.33 15.32 0.23
C GLN A 120 -8.09 14.51 -0.20
N VAL A 121 -7.08 14.45 0.67
CA VAL A 121 -5.80 13.75 0.39
C VAL A 121 -5.61 12.44 1.14
N GLY A 122 -6.61 12.01 1.93
CA GLY A 122 -6.51 10.81 2.77
C GLY A 122 -6.21 9.54 1.98
N ILE A 123 -6.84 9.36 0.82
CA ILE A 123 -6.59 8.22 -0.08
C ILE A 123 -5.21 8.33 -0.72
N THR A 124 -4.80 9.52 -1.17
CA THR A 124 -3.47 9.76 -1.74
C THR A 124 -2.35 9.42 -0.76
N ILE A 125 -2.50 9.81 0.52
CA ILE A 125 -1.57 9.43 1.60
C ILE A 125 -1.53 7.91 1.77
N LEU A 126 -2.69 7.24 1.73
CA LEU A 126 -2.76 5.79 1.82
C LEU A 126 -2.05 5.10 0.65
N MET A 127 -2.19 5.61 -0.58
CA MET A 127 -1.50 5.07 -1.77
C MET A 127 0.02 5.26 -1.67
N LEU A 128 0.48 6.44 -1.26
CA LEU A 128 1.91 6.69 -1.00
C LEU A 128 2.47 5.74 0.06
N ARG A 129 1.68 5.41 1.10
CA ARG A 129 2.05 4.43 2.13
C ARG A 129 2.13 3.02 1.55
N GLN A 130 1.17 2.62 0.72
CA GLN A 130 1.19 1.32 0.04
C GLN A 130 2.39 1.19 -0.89
N LYS A 131 2.81 2.27 -1.56
CA LYS A 131 4.03 2.32 -2.37
C LYS A 131 5.32 2.31 -1.53
N GLY A 132 5.21 2.36 -0.21
CA GLY A 132 6.35 2.42 0.70
C GLY A 132 7.13 3.73 0.62
N ILE A 133 6.49 4.81 0.16
CA ILE A 133 7.13 6.12 -0.04
C ILE A 133 6.98 7.01 1.19
N VAL A 134 5.86 6.85 1.92
CA VAL A 134 5.66 7.49 3.21
C VAL A 134 5.46 6.44 4.29
N GLU A 135 5.85 6.79 5.50
CA GLU A 135 5.56 6.00 6.68
C GLU A 135 4.39 6.66 7.41
N ASN A 136 3.40 5.85 7.80
CA ASN A 136 2.25 6.29 8.55
C ASN A 136 1.95 5.25 9.62
N GLU A 137 2.35 5.57 10.85
CA GLU A 137 2.36 4.66 11.99
C GLU A 137 1.93 5.36 13.28
N LEU A 138 1.46 4.57 14.23
CA LEU A 138 1.35 5.01 15.62
C LEU A 138 2.77 5.05 16.21
N ARG A 139 3.19 6.21 16.73
CA ARG A 139 4.49 6.32 17.38
C ARG A 139 4.49 5.54 18.70
N PRO A 140 5.63 4.94 19.10
CA PRO A 140 5.77 4.33 20.42
C PRO A 140 5.83 5.37 21.56
N ALA A 141 6.11 6.63 21.22
CA ALA A 141 6.10 7.77 22.14
C ALA A 141 4.69 8.34 22.34
N GLU A 142 4.43 8.95 23.50
CA GLU A 142 3.12 9.55 23.78
C GLU A 142 2.85 10.78 22.91
N PRO A 143 1.59 10.99 22.47
CA PRO A 143 0.42 10.11 22.63
C PRO A 143 0.41 8.93 21.62
N ARG A 144 0.21 7.72 22.14
CA ARG A 144 0.31 6.45 21.37
C ARG A 144 -0.89 6.13 20.47
N TRP A 145 -1.95 6.93 20.55
CA TRP A 145 -3.18 6.74 19.77
C TRP A 145 -3.28 7.67 18.56
N GLU A 146 -2.34 8.62 18.43
CA GLU A 146 -2.30 9.53 17.29
C GLU A 146 -1.45 8.93 16.16
N PRO A 147 -1.95 8.92 14.92
CA PRO A 147 -1.15 8.53 13.78
C PRO A 147 -0.18 9.66 13.40
N TRP A 148 1.04 9.28 13.02
CA TRP A 148 2.08 10.18 12.56
C TRP A 148 2.45 9.87 11.11
N ILE A 149 3.01 10.85 10.41
CA ILE A 149 3.47 10.71 9.02
C ILE A 149 4.87 11.32 8.83
N ARG A 150 5.66 10.70 7.96
CA ARG A 150 6.86 11.28 7.34
C ARG A 150 7.14 10.63 5.98
N ARG A 151 8.07 11.20 5.22
CA ARG A 151 8.69 10.51 4.09
C ARG A 151 9.53 9.34 4.58
N LYS A 152 9.47 8.22 3.87
CA LYS A 152 10.35 7.08 4.15
C LYS A 152 11.78 7.43 3.68
N PRO A 153 12.79 7.38 4.57
CA PRO A 153 14.17 7.63 4.16
C PRO A 153 14.62 6.67 3.06
N GLY A 154 15.22 7.20 1.99
CA GLY A 154 15.73 6.41 0.88
C GLY A 154 14.65 5.75 0.01
N ALA A 155 13.40 6.19 0.07
CA ALA A 155 12.36 5.71 -0.84
C ALA A 155 12.75 5.94 -2.31
N VAL A 156 12.67 4.88 -3.10
CA VAL A 156 12.91 4.90 -4.55
C VAL A 156 11.55 4.82 -5.25
N PHE A 157 11.31 5.70 -6.22
CA PHE A 157 10.10 5.75 -7.03
C PHE A 157 10.39 6.44 -8.37
N THR A 158 9.48 6.26 -9.32
CA THR A 158 9.52 6.89 -10.65
C THR A 158 8.31 7.80 -10.80
N THR A 159 8.43 8.94 -11.49
CA THR A 159 7.27 9.78 -11.82
C THR A 159 6.59 9.29 -13.10
N GLU A 160 5.29 9.53 -13.28
CA GLU A 160 4.59 9.19 -14.53
C GLU A 160 5.25 9.77 -15.78
N GLU A 161 5.83 10.97 -15.68
CA GLU A 161 6.57 11.61 -16.78
C GLU A 161 7.82 10.80 -17.16
N ALA A 162 8.60 10.37 -16.18
CA ALA A 162 9.80 9.56 -16.40
C ALA A 162 9.48 8.14 -16.88
N ALA A 163 8.28 7.61 -16.58
CA ALA A 163 7.84 6.29 -17.02
C ALA A 163 7.33 6.25 -18.48
N ARG A 164 7.06 7.41 -19.09
CA ARG A 164 6.54 7.53 -20.48
C ARG A 164 7.61 7.86 -21.52
N GLY A 165 8.81 8.26 -21.09
CA GLY A 165 9.97 8.56 -21.96
C GLY A 165 10.84 7.33 -22.18
#